data_AF-A0A1V4RPK5-F1
#
_entry.id   AF-A0A1V4RPK5-F1
#
_cell.length_a   1.000
_cell.length_b   1.000
_cell.length_c   1.000
_cell.angle_alpha   90.00
_cell.angle_beta   90.00
_cell.angle_gamma   90.00
#
_symmetry.space_group_name_H-M   'P 1'
#
loop_
_entity.id
_entity.type
_entity.pdbx_description
1 polymer ?
#
loop_
_entity_poly.entity_id
_entity_poly.type
_entity_poly.pdbx_seq_one_letter_code
_entity_poly.pdbx_strand_id
1 'polypeptide(L)' 'MSHFYGTLQGNRGQATRCGTKESGLIVTAAGWEGAIRVYLQYDEKADRDKYIVDLIPWQGKGEFKTLCLGEL' A
#
# COMPACT_ATOMS: atom_id res chain seq x y z
N MET A 1 -6.28 18.25 -2.20
CA MET A 1 -6.92 17.32 -3.17
C MET A 1 -6.32 15.93 -2.98
N SER A 2 -7.09 14.88 -3.27
CA SER A 2 -6.59 13.51 -3.25
C SER A 2 -5.56 13.33 -4.36
N HIS A 3 -4.41 12.76 -4.00
CA HIS A 3 -3.29 12.48 -4.90
C HIS A 3 -3.17 10.97 -5.17
N PHE A 4 -3.43 10.15 -4.14
CA PHE A 4 -3.43 8.70 -4.23
C PHE A 4 -4.83 8.13 -4.00
N TYR A 5 -5.14 7.02 -4.67
CA TYR A 5 -6.41 6.32 -4.54
C TYR A 5 -6.19 4.82 -4.38
N GLY A 6 -6.81 4.24 -3.36
CA GLY A 6 -6.80 2.81 -3.11
C GLY A 6 -8.22 2.26 -3.17
N THR A 7 -8.41 1.22 -3.97
CA THR A 7 -9.67 0.50 -4.09
C THR A 7 -9.52 -0.92 -3.55
N LEU A 8 -10.45 -1.34 -2.68
CA LEU A 8 -10.57 -2.69 -2.18
C LEU A 8 -11.89 -3.28 -2.66
N GLN A 9 -11.87 -4.44 -3.30
CA GLN A 9 -13.07 -5.19 -3.68
C GLN A 9 -13.05 -6.55 -2.99
N GLY A 10 -14.14 -6.87 -2.27
CA GLY A 10 -14.34 -8.18 -1.67
C GLY A 10 -15.81 -8.56 -1.59
N ASN A 11 -16.15 -9.58 -0.81
CA ASN A 11 -17.54 -10.05 -0.68
C ASN A 11 -18.50 -9.00 -0.08
N ARG A 12 -17.96 -7.98 0.61
CA ARG A 12 -18.75 -6.86 1.17
C ARG A 12 -18.87 -5.66 0.21
N GLY A 13 -18.52 -5.84 -1.06
CA GLY A 13 -18.52 -4.78 -2.07
C GLY A 13 -17.22 -3.98 -2.12
N GLN A 14 -17.27 -2.84 -2.81
CA GLN A 14 -16.12 -1.97 -3.04
C GLN A 14 -15.99 -0.91 -1.95
N ALA A 15 -14.75 -0.66 -1.52
CA ALA A 15 -14.40 0.52 -0.75
C ALA A 15 -13.26 1.27 -1.42
N THR A 16 -13.37 2.61 -1.44
CA THR A 16 -12.31 3.49 -1.92
C THR A 16 -11.82 4.37 -0.76
N ARG A 17 -10.51 4.51 -0.63
CA ARG A 17 -9.86 5.44 0.30
C ARG A 17 -8.79 6.24 -0.45
N CYS A 18 -8.59 7.47 -0.01
CA CYS A 18 -7.72 8.42 -0.69
C CYS A 18 -6.56 8.83 0.21
N GLY A 19 -5.45 9.21 -0.41
CA GLY A 19 -4.28 9.81 0.22
C GLY A 19 -3.95 11.15 -0.41
N THR A 20 -3.36 12.07 0.35
CA THR A 20 -2.75 13.31 -0.17
C THR A 20 -1.26 13.08 -0.47
N LYS A 21 -0.62 14.06 -1.12
CA LYS A 21 0.85 14.04 -1.31
C LYS A 21 1.59 13.89 0.02
N GLU A 22 1.12 14.57 1.07
CA GLU A 22 1.70 14.56 2.41
C GLU A 22 1.42 13.25 3.17
N SER A 23 0.19 12.71 3.07
CA SER A 23 -0.19 11.53 3.84
C SER A 23 0.25 10.21 3.20
N GLY A 24 0.44 10.21 1.88
CA GLY A 24 0.57 8.98 1.10
C GLY A 24 -0.68 8.09 1.20
N LEU A 25 -0.53 6.83 0.82
CA LEU A 25 -1.57 5.81 0.92
C LEU A 25 -0.97 4.46 1.29
N ILE A 26 -1.56 3.79 2.29
CA ILE A 26 -1.18 2.43 2.69
C ILE A 26 -2.35 1.50 2.46
N VAL A 27 -2.13 0.42 1.72
CA VAL A 27 -3.11 -0.66 1.51
C VAL A 27 -2.50 -1.96 2.02
N THR A 28 -3.27 -2.73 2.79
CA THR A 28 -2.85 -4.05 3.27
C THR A 28 -3.89 -5.08 2.86
N ALA A 29 -3.45 -6.09 2.10
CA ALA A 29 -4.24 -7.26 1.75
C ALA A 29 -3.73 -8.45 2.58
N ALA A 30 -4.54 -8.91 3.53
CA ALA A 30 -4.16 -9.96 4.46
C ALA A 30 -4.90 -11.27 4.20
N GLY A 31 -4.18 -12.38 4.34
CA GLY A 31 -4.69 -13.74 4.36
C GLY A 31 -4.23 -14.50 5.60
N TRP A 32 -4.47 -15.81 5.61
CA TRP A 32 -4.12 -16.68 6.73
C TRP A 32 -2.62 -16.87 6.92
N GLU A 33 -1.85 -16.84 5.82
CA GLU A 33 -0.40 -17.11 5.82
C GLU A 33 0.47 -15.85 5.82
N GLY A 34 -0.13 -14.67 6.00
CA GLY A 34 0.57 -13.38 5.97
C GLY A 34 -0.21 -12.32 5.21
N ALA A 35 0.45 -11.21 4.89
CA ALA A 35 -0.15 -10.11 4.16
C ALA A 35 0.81 -9.45 3.18
N ILE A 36 0.26 -8.78 2.18
CA ILE A 36 0.98 -7.86 1.30
C ILE A 36 0.59 -6.44 1.68
N ARG A 37 1.59 -5.58 1.86
CA ARG A 37 1.42 -4.15 2.06
C ARG A 37 1.95 -3.40 0.85
N VAL A 38 1.15 -2.47 0.36
CA VAL A 38 1.56 -1.48 -0.64
C VAL A 38 1.57 -0.11 0.05
N TYR A 39 2.69 0.58 -0.07
CA TYR A 39 2.88 1.94 0.40
C TYR A 39 3.12 2.85 -0.79
N LEU A 40 2.29 3.89 -0.95
CA LEU A 40 2.47 4.95 -1.93
C LEU A 40 2.80 6.26 -1.21
N GLN A 41 3.81 6.96 -1.68
CA GLN A 41 4.23 8.24 -1.14
C GLN A 41 4.76 9.14 -2.25
N TYR A 42 4.54 10.44 -2.13
CA TYR A 42 5.17 11.42 -3.01
C TYR A 42 6.53 11.84 -2.44
N ASP A 43 7.59 11.75 -3.23
CA ASP A 43 8.91 12.27 -2.88
C ASP A 43 9.08 13.69 -3.42
N GLU A 44 9.04 14.67 -2.51
CA GLU A 44 9.21 16.08 -2.83
C GLU A 44 10.57 16.42 -3.45
N LYS A 45 11.63 15.65 -3.15
CA LYS A 45 12.98 15.93 -3.66
C LYS A 45 13.15 15.47 -5.11
N ALA A 46 12.54 14.33 -5.43
CA ALA A 46 12.57 13.77 -6.77
C ALA A 46 11.43 14.30 -7.65
N ASP A 47 10.44 14.99 -7.04
CA ASP A 47 9.17 15.39 -7.65
C ASP A 47 8.45 14.21 -8.32
N ARG A 48 8.45 13.06 -7.64
CA ARG A 48 7.91 11.80 -8.18
C ARG A 48 7.18 10.99 -7.14
N ASP A 49 6.18 10.25 -7.59
CA ASP A 49 5.48 9.28 -6.77
C ASP A 49 6.30 8.00 -6.66
N LYS A 50 6.39 7.46 -5.45
CA LYS A 50 7.12 6.24 -5.12
C LYS A 50 6.19 5.19 -4.57
N TYR A 51 6.56 3.94 -4.79
CA TYR A 51 5.86 2.80 -4.22
C TYR A 51 6.83 1.80 -3.58
N ILE A 52 6.33 1.13 -2.55
CA ILE A 52 6.99 0.00 -1.89
C ILE A 52 5.95 -1.11 -1.73
N VAL A 53 6.32 -2.34 -2.10
CA VAL A 53 5.51 -3.53 -1.93
C VAL A 53 6.26 -4.51 -1.04
N ASP A 54 5.67 -4.82 0.12
CA ASP A 54 6.25 -5.70 1.13
C ASP A 54 5.34 -6.90 1.40
N LEU A 55 5.95 -8.08 1.59
CA LEU A 55 5.38 -9.12 2.43
C LEU A 55 5.55 -8.69 3.89
N ILE A 56 4.47 -8.79 4.66
CA ILE A 56 4.47 -8.51 6.09
C ILE A 56 3.83 -9.69 6.84
N PRO A 57 4.26 -9.94 8.09
CA PRO A 57 3.54 -10.85 8.96
C PRO A 57 2.13 -10.32 9.26
N TRP A 58 1.16 -11.23 9.32
CA TRP A 58 -0.21 -10.96 9.75
C TRP A 58 -0.65 -11.97 10.81
N GLN A 59 -1.07 -11.47 11.97
CA GLN A 59 -1.47 -12.31 13.11
C GLN A 59 -0.45 -13.42 13.47
N GLY A 60 0.84 -13.11 13.39
CA GLY A 60 1.93 -14.05 13.71
C GLY A 60 2.27 -15.07 12.62
N LYS A 61 1.69 -14.93 11.42
CA LYS A 61 1.98 -15.76 10.24
C LYS A 61 2.62 -14.94 9.13
N GLY A 62 3.48 -15.58 8.33
CA GLY A 62 4.20 -14.95 7.23
C GLY A 62 5.55 -14.37 7.62
N GLU A 63 6.25 -13.84 6.62
CA GLU A 63 7.58 -13.24 6.76
C GLU A 63 7.57 -11.76 6.38
N PHE A 64 8.57 -11.03 6.86
CA PHE A 64 8.83 -9.68 6.39
C PHE A 64 9.83 -9.71 5.23
N LYS A 65 9.42 -9.24 4.05
CA LYS A 65 10.29 -9.16 2.88
C LYS A 65 9.82 -8.11 1.89
N THR A 66 10.68 -7.17 1.55
CA THR A 66 10.40 -6.24 0.44
C THR A 66 10.47 -6.96 -0.89
N LEU A 67 9.38 -6.89 -1.65
CA LEU A 67 9.24 -7.51 -2.97
C LEU A 67 9.69 -6.57 -4.08
N CYS A 68 9.29 -5.30 -3.99
CA CYS A 68 9.55 -4.31 -5.02
C CYS A 68 9.53 -2.89 -4.43
N LEU A 69 10.36 -2.03 -4.97
CA LEU A 69 10.34 -0.59 -4.72
C LEU A 69 10.61 0.14 -6.05
N GLY A 70 9.99 1.29 -6.25
CA GLY A 70 10.12 2.04 -7.49
C GLY A 70 9.38 3.36 -7.50
N GLU A 71 9.25 3.91 -8.70
CA GLU A 71 8.55 5.16 -9.00
C GLU A 71 7.31 4.83 -9.86
N LEU A 72 6.19 5.52 -9.61
CA LEU A 72 4.92 5.37 -10.33
C LEU A 72 4.89 6.12 -11.67
#